data_AF-A0A1U9UWZ1-F1
#
_entry.id   AF-A0A1U9UWZ1-F1
#
_cell.length_a   1.000
_cell.length_b   1.000
_cell.length_c   1.000
_cell.angle_alpha   90.00
_cell.angle_beta   90.00
_cell.angle_gamma   90.00
#
_symmetry.space_group_name_H-M   'P 1'
#
loop_
_entity.id
_entity.type
_entity.pdbx_description
1 polymer ?
#
loop_
_entity_poly.entity_id
_entity_poly.type
_entity_poly.pdbx_seq_one_letter_code
_entity_poly.pdbx_strand_id
1 'polypeptide(L)'
;MNHPTTQVIRKLLVERGAWVKLIGYRLSDDLMDSRVIERAHVFYGDAPGQMIWGTDWPHVGIKKPVDAGRLLNAFARWFDNDPEVMHRVLAMNPACLFDQHDSN
;
A
#
# COMPACT_ATOMS: atom_id res chain seq x y z
N MET A 1 -9.18 -14.41 1.68
CA MET A 1 -8.72 -14.39 0.26
C MET A 1 -9.84 -14.38 -0.79
N ASN A 2 -11.05 -14.93 -0.52
CA ASN A 2 -12.19 -14.93 -1.47
C ASN A 2 -13.14 -13.73 -1.35
N HIS A 3 -12.67 -12.60 -0.81
CA HIS A 3 -13.54 -11.43 -0.74
C HIS A 3 -13.72 -10.84 -2.15
N PRO A 4 -14.96 -10.61 -2.64
CA PRO A 4 -15.20 -10.14 -4.00
C PRO A 4 -14.41 -8.88 -4.35
N THR A 5 -14.30 -7.93 -3.42
CA THR A 5 -13.49 -6.71 -3.60
C THR A 5 -12.01 -7.00 -3.83
N THR A 6 -11.42 -7.97 -3.13
CA THR A 6 -10.01 -8.34 -3.34
C THR A 6 -9.82 -8.83 -4.76
N GLN A 7 -10.70 -9.70 -5.27
CA GLN A 7 -10.59 -10.23 -6.63
C GLN A 7 -10.74 -9.14 -7.70
N VAL A 8 -11.67 -8.18 -7.51
CA VAL A 8 -11.83 -7.05 -8.43
C VAL A 8 -10.57 -6.20 -8.48
N ILE A 9 -9.98 -5.86 -7.32
CA ILE A 9 -8.74 -5.07 -7.26
C ILE A 9 -7.60 -5.81 -7.97
N ARG A 10 -7.44 -7.12 -7.74
CA ARG A 10 -6.41 -7.93 -8.43
C ARG A 10 -6.55 -7.87 -9.95
N LYS A 11 -7.77 -7.98 -10.48
CA LYS A 11 -8.02 -7.84 -11.92
C LYS A 11 -7.65 -6.44 -12.43
N LEU A 12 -8.01 -5.38 -11.68
CA LEU A 12 -7.64 -4.01 -12.06
C LEU A 12 -6.11 -3.81 -12.08
N LEU A 13 -5.40 -4.37 -11.10
CA LEU A 13 -3.94 -4.33 -11.04
C LEU A 13 -3.34 -5.01 -12.27
N VAL A 14 -3.67 -6.28 -12.50
CA VAL A 14 -3.03 -7.13 -13.52
C VAL A 14 -3.47 -6.78 -14.94
N GLU A 15 -4.75 -6.53 -15.16
CA GLU A 15 -5.30 -6.38 -16.51
C GLU A 15 -5.39 -4.92 -16.97
N ARG A 16 -5.41 -3.96 -16.03
CA ARG A 16 -5.68 -2.53 -16.34
C ARG A 16 -4.58 -1.58 -15.89
N GLY A 17 -3.50 -2.07 -15.30
CA GLY A 17 -2.41 -1.21 -14.85
C GLY A 17 -2.79 -0.29 -13.68
N ALA A 18 -3.84 -0.64 -12.92
CA ALA A 18 -4.26 0.16 -11.77
C ALA A 18 -3.18 0.19 -10.67
N TRP A 19 -3.23 1.19 -9.80
CA TRP A 19 -2.30 1.32 -8.68
C TRP A 19 -3.05 1.22 -7.35
N VAL A 20 -2.37 0.70 -6.33
CA VAL A 20 -2.90 0.62 -4.97
C VAL A 20 -2.02 1.41 -4.02
N LYS A 21 -2.66 2.26 -3.21
CA LYS A 21 -2.04 2.93 -2.07
C LYS A 21 -2.34 2.16 -0.79
N LEU A 22 -1.28 1.70 -0.11
CA LEU A 22 -1.37 0.86 1.08
C LEU A 22 -1.61 1.72 2.33
N ILE A 23 -2.89 1.86 2.73
CA ILE A 23 -3.31 2.58 3.95
C ILE A 23 -4.15 1.65 4.83
N GLY A 24 -3.51 1.04 5.84
CA GLY A 24 -4.16 0.01 6.68
C GLY A 24 -5.10 0.56 7.75
N TYR A 25 -4.72 1.67 8.40
CA TYR A 25 -5.40 2.15 9.62
C TYR A 25 -6.84 2.65 9.39
N ARG A 26 -7.24 2.85 8.14
CA ARG A 26 -8.64 3.16 7.76
C ARG A 26 -9.53 1.91 7.76
N LEU A 27 -8.94 0.73 7.68
CA LEU A 27 -9.63 -0.55 7.54
C LEU A 27 -9.64 -1.35 8.84
N SER A 28 -8.70 -1.05 9.74
CA SER A 28 -8.61 -1.65 11.06
C SER A 28 -7.92 -0.71 12.05
N ASP A 29 -8.34 -0.76 13.31
CA ASP A 29 -7.67 -0.08 14.42
C ASP A 29 -6.40 -0.82 14.88
N ASP A 30 -6.28 -2.10 14.52
CA ASP A 30 -5.07 -2.89 14.72
C ASP A 30 -4.13 -2.71 13.52
N LEU A 31 -2.96 -2.12 13.77
CA LEU A 31 -1.94 -1.90 12.75
C LEU A 31 -1.29 -3.20 12.26
N MET A 32 -1.48 -4.32 12.98
CA MET A 32 -1.00 -5.65 12.61
C MET A 32 -2.15 -6.61 12.24
N ASP A 33 -3.33 -6.09 11.88
CA ASP A 33 -4.47 -6.91 11.46
C ASP A 33 -4.08 -7.82 10.28
N SER A 34 -4.05 -9.13 10.55
CA SER A 34 -3.59 -10.12 9.58
C SER A 34 -4.37 -10.08 8.26
N ARG A 35 -5.65 -9.72 8.30
CA ARG A 35 -6.49 -9.64 7.08
C ARG A 35 -6.07 -8.48 6.19
N VAL A 36 -5.60 -7.39 6.78
CA VAL A 36 -5.08 -6.23 6.04
C VAL A 36 -3.73 -6.59 5.44
N ILE A 37 -2.85 -7.21 6.24
CA ILE A 37 -1.51 -7.64 5.82
C ILE A 37 -1.59 -8.66 4.69
N GLU A 38 -2.38 -9.72 4.84
CA GLU A 38 -2.57 -10.75 3.83
C GLU A 38 -3.05 -10.18 2.49
N ARG A 39 -3.97 -9.19 2.51
CA ARG A 39 -4.38 -8.52 1.27
C ARG A 39 -3.24 -7.71 0.65
N ALA A 40 -2.46 -7.00 1.46
CA ALA A 40 -1.30 -6.25 0.97
C ALA A 40 -0.28 -7.20 0.33
N HIS A 41 -0.04 -8.37 0.92
CA HIS A 41 0.81 -9.42 0.34
C HIS A 41 0.27 -9.96 -0.97
N VAL A 42 -1.03 -10.25 -1.06
CA VAL A 42 -1.65 -10.72 -2.31
C VAL A 42 -1.48 -9.67 -3.42
N PHE A 43 -1.78 -8.40 -3.14
CA PHE A 43 -1.63 -7.34 -4.13
C PHE A 43 -0.17 -7.12 -4.54
N TYR A 44 0.74 -7.13 -3.57
CA TYR A 44 2.17 -7.01 -3.83
C TYR A 44 2.71 -8.19 -4.66
N GLY A 45 2.22 -9.41 -4.40
CA GLY A 45 2.58 -10.59 -5.17
C GLY A 45 2.10 -10.55 -6.63
N ASP A 46 0.90 -10.02 -6.87
CA ASP A 46 0.37 -9.88 -8.23
C ASP A 46 1.05 -8.75 -9.01
N ALA A 47 1.36 -7.62 -8.36
CA ALA A 47 1.79 -6.40 -9.01
C ALA A 47 2.73 -5.56 -8.13
N PRO A 48 3.97 -6.03 -7.87
CA PRO A 48 4.88 -5.37 -6.92
C PRO A 48 5.25 -3.95 -7.36
N GLY A 49 5.27 -3.69 -8.67
CA GLY A 49 5.56 -2.37 -9.26
C GLY A 49 4.41 -1.36 -9.21
N GLN A 50 3.22 -1.74 -8.71
CA GLN A 50 2.01 -0.91 -8.73
C GLN A 50 1.52 -0.53 -7.32
N MET A 51 2.39 -0.66 -6.32
CA MET A 51 2.09 -0.42 -4.91
C MET A 51 2.81 0.83 -4.42
N ILE A 52 2.08 1.76 -3.80
CA ILE A 52 2.66 2.92 -3.12
C ILE A 52 2.19 2.97 -1.67
N TRP A 53 2.90 3.71 -0.83
CA TRP A 53 2.48 3.98 0.55
C TRP A 53 2.42 5.50 0.80
N GLY A 54 1.60 5.92 1.74
CA GLY A 54 1.61 7.29 2.24
C GLY A 54 0.84 7.42 3.54
N THR A 55 1.14 8.46 4.30
CA THR A 55 0.56 8.71 5.64
C THR A 55 -0.95 8.91 5.60
N ASP A 56 -1.44 9.44 4.48
CA ASP A 56 -2.83 9.89 4.34
C ASP A 56 -3.18 11.02 5.32
N TRP A 57 -2.18 11.86 5.63
CA TRP A 57 -2.37 13.17 6.25
C TRP A 57 -3.31 14.04 5.38
N PRO A 58 -4.24 14.82 5.97
CA PRO A 58 -4.41 15.13 7.39
C PRO A 58 -5.36 14.19 8.15
N HIS A 59 -5.48 12.92 7.73
CA HIS A 59 -6.32 11.90 8.38
C HIS A 59 -7.80 12.31 8.48
N VAL A 60 -8.33 12.90 7.40
CA VAL A 60 -9.70 13.43 7.35
C VAL A 60 -10.71 12.38 7.84
N GLY A 61 -11.59 12.81 8.75
CA GLY A 61 -12.64 11.98 9.36
C GLY A 61 -12.20 11.17 10.58
N ILE A 62 -10.91 11.19 10.93
CA ILE A 62 -10.38 10.45 12.09
C ILE A 62 -10.18 11.43 13.24
N LYS A 63 -10.92 11.22 14.35
CA LYS A 63 -10.88 12.11 15.52
C LYS A 63 -9.73 11.80 16.48
N LYS A 64 -9.18 10.58 16.43
CA LYS A 64 -8.05 10.17 17.28
C LYS A 64 -6.73 10.66 16.69
N PRO A 65 -5.74 11.01 17.52
CA PRO A 65 -4.39 11.29 17.03
C PRO A 65 -3.84 10.09 16.24
N VAL A 66 -3.28 10.37 15.07
CA VAL A 66 -2.62 9.38 14.22
C VAL A 66 -1.14 9.75 14.12
N ASP A 67 -0.29 8.78 14.45
CA ASP A 67 1.17 8.93 14.38
C ASP A 67 1.67 8.29 13.07
N ALA A 68 2.09 9.14 12.14
CA ALA A 68 2.60 8.72 10.84
C ALA A 68 3.85 7.82 10.93
N GLY A 69 4.73 8.04 11.92
CA GLY A 69 5.90 7.22 12.15
C GLY A 69 5.52 5.81 12.60
N ARG A 70 4.49 5.68 13.46
CA ARG A 70 3.93 4.37 13.84
C ARG A 70 3.28 3.65 12.66
N LEU A 71 2.60 4.38 11.76
CA LEU A 71 2.04 3.80 10.53
C LEU A 71 3.15 3.27 9.61
N LEU A 72 4.22 4.03 9.39
CA LEU A 72 5.35 3.62 8.56
C LEU A 72 6.06 2.39 9.16
N ASN A 73 6.32 2.40 10.47
CA ASN A 73 6.93 1.27 11.17
C ASN A 73 6.06 0.00 11.11
N ALA A 74 4.73 0.16 11.13
CA ALA A 74 3.82 -0.96 10.95
C ALA A 74 3.89 -1.52 9.53
N PHE A 75 3.83 -0.65 8.52
CA PHE A 75 3.98 -1.06 7.11
C PHE A 75 5.30 -1.81 6.86
N ALA A 76 6.43 -1.34 7.41
CA ALA A 76 7.70 -2.05 7.30
C ALA A 76 7.61 -3.47 7.87
N ARG A 77 6.99 -3.64 9.05
CA ARG A 77 6.77 -4.96 9.68
C ARG A 77 5.82 -5.86 8.92
N TRP A 78 4.92 -5.33 8.08
CA TRP A 78 4.07 -6.19 7.24
C TRP A 78 4.89 -7.02 6.27
N PHE A 79 6.06 -6.52 5.85
CA PHE A 79 6.97 -7.18 4.92
C PHE A 79 8.29 -7.55 5.60
N ASP A 80 8.25 -7.88 6.89
CA ASP A 80 9.42 -8.31 7.67
C ASP A 80 10.62 -7.35 7.62
N ASN A 81 10.36 -6.05 7.39
CA ASN A 81 11.37 -5.00 7.16
C ASN A 81 12.29 -5.27 5.96
N ASP A 82 11.77 -5.94 4.93
CA ASP A 82 12.49 -6.18 3.67
C ASP A 82 12.88 -4.84 3.00
N PRO A 83 14.19 -4.55 2.87
CA PRO A 83 14.66 -3.28 2.30
C PRO A 83 14.29 -3.12 0.82
N GLU A 84 14.14 -4.20 0.05
CA GLU A 84 13.74 -4.11 -1.35
C GLU A 84 12.28 -3.72 -1.47
N VAL A 85 11.41 -4.28 -0.64
CA VAL A 85 10.00 -3.88 -0.58
C VAL A 85 9.89 -2.41 -0.17
N MET A 86 10.66 -1.98 0.84
CA MET A 86 10.65 -0.59 1.29
C MET A 86 11.12 0.35 0.18
N HIS A 87 12.24 0.05 -0.48
CA HIS A 87 12.75 0.86 -1.58
C HIS A 87 11.75 0.94 -2.73
N ARG A 88 11.13 -0.19 -3.09
CA ARG A 88 10.14 -0.25 -4.15
C ARG A 88 8.92 0.60 -3.84
N VAL A 89 8.26 0.37 -2.70
CA VAL A 89 6.97 0.99 -2.37
C VAL A 89 7.10 2.46 -1.96
N LEU A 90 8.22 2.86 -1.36
CA LEU A 90 8.42 4.22 -0.82
C LEU A 90 9.15 5.16 -1.77
N ALA A 91 9.92 4.65 -2.74
CA ALA A 91 10.73 5.49 -3.63
C ALA A 91 10.51 5.15 -5.10
N MET A 92 10.84 3.93 -5.53
CA MET A 92 10.87 3.59 -6.96
C MET A 92 9.47 3.63 -7.61
N ASN A 93 8.48 3.02 -6.96
CA ASN A 93 7.11 2.97 -7.47
C ASN A 93 6.47 4.38 -7.53
N PRO A 94 6.55 5.22 -6.48
CA PRO A 94 6.12 6.61 -6.57
C PRO A 94 6.79 7.40 -7.69
N ALA A 95 8.12 7.27 -7.88
CA ALA A 95 8.82 7.95 -8.96
C ALA A 95 8.31 7.49 -10.34
N CYS A 96 8.10 6.19 -10.54
CA CYS A 96 7.50 5.66 -11.77
C CYS A 96 6.06 6.14 -12.00
N LEU A 97 5.27 6.35 -10.94
CA LEU A 97 3.88 6.76 -11.05
C LEU A 97 3.71 8.27 -11.29
N PHE A 98 4.52 9.11 -10.65
CA PHE A 98 4.32 10.55 -10.63
C PHE A 98 5.36 11.34 -11.43
N ASP A 99 6.60 10.84 -11.53
CA ASP A 99 7.73 11.57 -12.11
C ASP A 99 8.02 11.15 -13.56
N GLN A 100 7.02 10.62 -14.27
CA GLN A 100 7.14 10.37 -15.70
C GLN A 100 7.29 11.72 -16.42
N HIS A 101 8.52 12.08 -16.74
CA HIS A 101 8.79 13.02 -17.81
C HIS A 101 8.53 12.31 -19.12
N ASP A 102 7.54 12.79 -19.88
CA ASP A 102 7.47 12.51 -21.30
C ASP A 102 8.83 12.95 -21.89
N SER A 103 9.71 11.99 -22.15
CA SER A 103 10.83 12.21 -23.04
C SER A 103 10.24 12.38 -24.44
N ASN A 104 9.92 13.62 -24.80
CA ASN A 104 9.59 14.01 -26.15
C ASN A 104 10.53 15.12 -26.60
#